data_AF-I3N9S2-F1
#
_entry.id   AF-I3N9S2-F1
#
_cell.length_a   1.000
_cell.length_b   1.000
_cell.length_c   1.000
_cell.angle_alpha   90.00
_cell.angle_beta   90.00
_cell.angle_gamma   90.00
#
_symmetry.space_group_name_H-M   'P 1'
#
loop_
_entity.id
_entity.type
_entity.pdbx_description
1 polymer ?
#
loop_
_entity_poly.entity_id
_entity_poly.type
_entity_poly.pdbx_seq_one_letter_code
_entity_poly.pdbx_strand_id
1 'polypeptide(L)'
;QLKLWRRRGQKNIWTVDHIQGTKLRMNKRRRPSYRPEDQEAFYRLLEDPVIQSFLEADIFLKVSDKYLLSMVVEYFGRVGLPGHLYNRVHFFLALYIASDMEEDNPTPKRSIFQFLLGKEHWPDLYKEFLKLKVEFFHAMGHRAWVTPELCEEIQAQNPHHWVWSRVRQCAP
;
A
#
# COMPACT_ATOMS: atom_id res chain seq x y z
N GLN A 1 2.99 -20.68 -1.92
CA GLN A 1 2.89 -21.06 -0.48
C GLN A 1 3.70 -20.05 0.35
N LEU A 2 3.10 -18.89 0.63
CA LEU A 2 3.67 -17.90 1.55
C LEU A 2 3.65 -18.52 2.96
N LYS A 3 4.82 -18.85 3.52
CA LYS A 3 4.91 -19.31 4.91
C LYS A 3 4.45 -18.16 5.81
N LEU A 4 3.38 -18.39 6.59
CA LEU A 4 2.87 -17.41 7.56
C LEU A 4 3.93 -17.13 8.63
N TRP A 5 4.57 -15.97 8.55
CA TRP A 5 5.46 -15.48 9.59
C TRP A 5 4.65 -15.05 10.81
N ARG A 6 5.22 -15.23 12.01
CA ARG A 6 4.52 -15.10 13.30
C ARG A 6 3.73 -13.78 13.40
N ARG A 7 2.43 -13.91 13.66
CA ARG A 7 1.50 -12.82 13.98
C ARG A 7 1.98 -12.05 15.21
N ARG A 8 2.53 -10.84 15.05
CA ARG A 8 2.52 -9.84 16.13
C ARG A 8 1.14 -9.21 16.16
N GLY A 9 0.36 -9.51 17.19
CA GLY A 9 -0.91 -8.82 17.44
C GLY A 9 -0.68 -7.31 17.53
N GLN A 10 -1.41 -6.55 16.71
CA GLN A 10 -1.34 -5.08 16.71
C GLN A 10 -1.79 -4.53 18.07
N LYS A 11 -0.95 -3.72 18.69
CA LYS A 11 -1.26 -3.02 19.96
C LYS A 11 -1.86 -1.66 19.66
N ASN A 12 -2.94 -1.31 20.34
CA ASN A 12 -3.49 0.04 20.30
C ASN A 12 -2.57 0.99 21.07
N ILE A 13 -2.41 2.23 20.59
CA ILE A 13 -1.79 3.33 21.33
C ILE A 13 -2.90 4.21 21.89
N TRP A 14 -2.67 4.75 23.09
CA TRP A 14 -3.45 5.84 23.63
C TRP A 14 -2.67 7.14 23.42
N THR A 15 -3.29 8.11 22.76
CA THR A 15 -2.76 9.47 22.59
C THR A 15 -3.64 10.45 23.37
N VAL A 16 -3.07 11.57 23.80
CA VAL A 16 -3.78 12.63 24.51
C VAL A 16 -4.15 13.70 23.50
N ASP A 17 -5.44 13.94 23.30
CA ASP A 17 -5.97 14.94 22.38
C ASP A 17 -5.99 16.33 22.99
N HIS A 18 -6.30 16.42 24.28
CA HIS A 18 -6.57 17.68 24.95
C HIS A 18 -6.36 17.56 26.46
N ILE A 19 -5.72 18.57 27.04
CA ILE A 19 -5.50 18.72 28.48
C ILE A 19 -6.11 20.06 28.90
N GLN A 20 -7.11 20.03 29.78
CA GLN A 20 -7.71 21.23 30.36
C GLN A 20 -7.81 21.06 31.88
N GLY A 21 -6.94 21.76 32.62
CA GLY A 21 -6.79 21.56 34.06
C GLY A 21 -6.42 20.11 34.39
N THR A 22 -7.25 19.43 35.19
CA THR A 22 -7.11 18.01 35.53
C THR A 22 -7.83 17.06 34.56
N LYS A 23 -8.50 17.58 33.52
CA LYS A 23 -9.29 16.77 32.58
C LYS A 23 -8.43 16.38 31.37
N LEU A 24 -8.25 15.07 31.16
CA LEU A 24 -7.56 14.48 30.01
C LEU A 24 -8.57 13.88 29.04
N ARG A 25 -8.50 14.26 27.75
CA ARG A 25 -9.20 13.54 26.67
C ARG A 25 -8.19 12.66 25.96
N MET A 26 -8.38 11.34 26.03
CA MET A 26 -7.53 10.36 25.35
C MET A 26 -8.29 9.74 24.18
N ASN A 27 -7.62 9.54 23.07
CA ASN A 27 -8.12 8.75 21.95
C ASN A 27 -7.28 7.48 21.77
N LYS A 28 -7.98 6.44 21.31
CA LYS A 28 -7.36 5.15 21.00
C LYS A 28 -7.00 5.15 19.53
N ARG A 29 -5.71 5.23 19.22
CA ARG A 29 -5.20 5.21 17.84
C ARG A 29 -4.61 3.84 17.53
N ARG A 30 -4.89 3.33 16.34
CA ARG A 30 -4.27 2.08 15.86
C ARG A 30 -2.81 2.36 15.52
N ARG A 31 -1.89 1.52 16.01
CA ARG A 31 -0.48 1.60 15.58
C ARG A 31 -0.37 1.34 14.09
N PRO A 32 0.51 2.04 13.37
CA PRO A 32 0.93 1.63 12.04
C PRO A 32 1.38 0.17 12.05
N SER A 33 1.10 -0.58 10.98
CA SER A 33 1.66 -1.93 10.81
C SER A 33 3.07 -1.87 10.22
N TYR A 34 3.36 -0.86 9.39
CA TYR A 34 4.63 -0.74 8.70
C TYR A 34 5.80 -0.52 9.67
N ARG A 35 6.94 -1.10 9.30
CA ARG A 35 8.25 -0.92 9.94
C ARG A 35 9.16 -0.13 9.01
N PRO A 36 10.28 0.42 9.52
CA PRO A 36 11.26 1.10 8.66
C PRO A 36 11.74 0.25 7.47
N GLU A 37 11.95 -1.06 7.67
CA GLU A 37 12.36 -1.98 6.58
C GLU A 37 11.28 -2.18 5.49
N ASP A 38 9.99 -2.03 5.84
CA ASP A 38 8.89 -2.12 4.87
C ASP A 38 8.88 -0.88 3.98
N GLN A 39 9.16 0.29 4.56
CA GLN A 39 9.27 1.56 3.85
C GLN A 39 10.54 1.63 2.98
N GLU A 40 11.68 1.14 3.48
CA GLU A 40 12.91 0.99 2.69
C GLU A 40 12.70 0.04 1.51
N ALA A 41 12.02 -1.09 1.73
CA ALA A 41 11.66 -2.01 0.65
C ALA A 41 10.76 -1.36 -0.40
N PHE A 42 9.79 -0.53 0.02
CA PHE A 42 8.97 0.24 -0.90
C PHE A 42 9.82 1.19 -1.76
N TYR A 43 10.71 1.99 -1.17
CA TYR A 43 11.57 2.90 -1.93
C TYR A 43 12.49 2.14 -2.89
N ARG A 44 13.09 1.02 -2.47
CA ARG A 44 13.87 0.16 -3.36
C ARG A 44 13.06 -0.31 -4.58
N LEU A 45 11.78 -0.64 -4.38
CA LEU A 45 10.90 -1.09 -5.47
C LEU A 45 10.47 0.03 -6.40
N LEU A 46 10.50 1.29 -5.96
CA LEU A 46 10.30 2.43 -6.85
C LEU A 46 11.43 2.61 -7.86
N GLU A 47 12.58 1.96 -7.65
CA GLU A 47 13.70 1.90 -8.61
C GLU A 47 13.61 0.69 -9.55
N ASP A 48 12.60 -0.18 -9.41
CA ASP A 48 12.37 -1.28 -10.36
C ASP A 48 11.87 -0.72 -11.70
N PRO A 49 12.49 -1.06 -12.84
CA PRO A 49 12.16 -0.43 -14.12
C PRO A 49 10.70 -0.69 -14.56
N VAL A 50 10.12 -1.84 -14.20
CA VAL A 50 8.71 -2.12 -14.52
C VAL A 50 7.77 -1.26 -13.68
N ILE A 51 8.12 -1.02 -12.41
CA ILE A 51 7.36 -0.15 -11.53
C ILE A 51 7.49 1.31 -11.99
N GLN A 52 8.69 1.77 -12.33
CA GLN A 52 8.91 3.12 -12.88
C GLN A 52 8.07 3.35 -14.14
N SER A 53 8.17 2.46 -15.13
CA SER A 53 7.38 2.56 -16.36
C SER A 53 5.87 2.53 -16.09
N PHE A 54 5.41 1.76 -15.11
CA PHE A 54 3.99 1.75 -14.71
C PHE A 54 3.57 3.10 -14.11
N LEU A 55 4.37 3.66 -13.20
CA LEU A 55 4.08 4.94 -12.55
C LEU A 55 4.13 6.11 -13.54
N GLU A 56 5.03 6.06 -14.52
CA GLU A 56 5.08 7.05 -15.60
C GLU A 56 3.85 6.97 -16.52
N ALA A 57 3.35 5.76 -16.79
CA ALA A 57 2.19 5.55 -17.65
C ALA A 57 0.87 5.97 -17.01
N ASP A 58 0.75 5.98 -15.67
CA ASP A 58 -0.44 6.44 -14.95
C ASP A 58 -0.47 7.97 -14.81
N ILE A 59 -0.52 8.67 -15.93
CA ILE A 59 -0.48 10.15 -16.01
C ILE A 59 -1.61 10.84 -15.23
N PHE A 60 -2.75 10.17 -15.09
CA PHE A 60 -3.92 10.69 -14.38
C PHE A 60 -3.98 10.26 -12.91
N LEU A 61 -2.97 9.49 -12.46
CA LEU A 61 -2.83 9.02 -11.08
C LEU A 61 -4.08 8.28 -10.59
N LYS A 62 -4.69 7.47 -11.47
CA LYS A 62 -5.93 6.75 -11.15
C LYS A 62 -5.69 5.53 -10.26
N VAL A 63 -4.49 4.97 -10.30
CA VAL A 63 -4.14 3.75 -9.55
C VAL A 63 -2.84 3.89 -8.77
N SER A 64 -2.18 5.05 -8.84
CA SER A 64 -0.87 5.28 -8.25
C SER A 64 -0.69 6.69 -7.69
N ASP A 65 -1.76 7.31 -7.20
CA ASP A 65 -1.64 8.51 -6.39
C ASP A 65 -0.93 8.20 -5.05
N LYS A 66 -0.49 9.27 -4.38
CA LYS A 66 0.27 9.17 -3.13
C LYS A 66 -0.45 8.44 -2.00
N TYR A 67 -1.79 8.45 -1.93
CA TYR A 67 -2.54 7.75 -0.90
C TYR A 67 -2.58 6.25 -1.19
N LEU A 68 -2.85 5.84 -2.43
CA LEU A 68 -2.74 4.43 -2.85
C LEU A 68 -1.33 3.87 -2.60
N LEU A 69 -0.30 4.65 -2.91
CA LEU A 69 1.09 4.27 -2.66
C LEU A 69 1.44 4.24 -1.17
N SER A 70 0.82 5.09 -0.34
CA SER A 70 0.95 5.00 1.12
C SER A 70 0.31 3.73 1.67
N MET A 71 -0.82 3.30 1.11
CA MET A 71 -1.48 2.04 1.48
C MET A 71 -0.59 0.83 1.20
N VAL A 72 0.20 0.85 0.11
CA VAL A 72 1.18 -0.21 -0.20
C VAL A 72 2.19 -0.40 0.94
N VAL A 73 2.72 0.70 1.50
CA VAL A 73 3.67 0.64 2.64
C VAL A 73 3.02 0.02 3.88
N GLU A 74 1.80 0.46 4.22
CA GLU A 74 1.05 -0.12 5.33
C GLU A 74 0.73 -1.62 5.10
N TYR A 75 0.43 -2.01 3.86
CA TYR A 75 0.16 -3.39 3.48
C TYR A 75 1.39 -4.29 3.60
N PHE A 76 2.57 -3.81 3.22
CA PHE A 76 3.83 -4.50 3.52
C PHE A 76 3.96 -4.71 5.04
N GLY A 77 3.71 -3.70 5.86
CA GLY A 77 3.68 -3.88 7.30
C GLY A 77 2.71 -4.94 7.80
N ARG A 78 1.52 -5.03 7.17
CA ARG A 78 0.49 -6.00 7.54
C ARG A 78 0.85 -7.44 7.19
N VAL A 79 1.53 -7.66 6.06
CA VAL A 79 2.05 -8.99 5.69
C VAL A 79 3.26 -9.37 6.55
N GLY A 80 4.15 -8.40 6.82
CA GLY A 80 5.29 -8.59 7.73
C GLY A 80 6.39 -9.50 7.21
N LEU A 81 6.64 -9.54 5.89
CA LEU A 81 7.82 -10.21 5.34
C LEU A 81 9.09 -9.43 5.71
N PRO A 82 10.25 -10.09 5.83
CA PRO A 82 11.53 -9.39 5.84
C PRO A 82 11.65 -8.42 4.64
N GLY A 83 12.08 -7.18 4.87
CA GLY A 83 12.07 -6.11 3.86
C GLY A 83 12.75 -6.47 2.52
N HIS A 84 13.83 -7.26 2.56
CA HIS A 84 14.55 -7.71 1.36
C HIS A 84 13.79 -8.75 0.51
N LEU A 85 12.71 -9.35 1.03
CA LEU A 85 11.89 -10.33 0.30
C LEU A 85 10.73 -9.68 -0.48
N TYR A 86 10.42 -8.41 -0.24
CA TYR A 86 9.48 -7.68 -1.08
C TYR A 86 10.06 -7.48 -2.48
N ASN A 87 9.23 -7.76 -3.48
CA ASN A 87 9.56 -7.72 -4.90
C ASN A 87 8.39 -7.06 -5.66
N ARG A 88 8.54 -6.89 -6.98
CA ARG A 88 7.51 -6.24 -7.80
C ARG A 88 6.13 -6.91 -7.75
N VAL A 89 6.07 -8.23 -7.61
CA VAL A 89 4.79 -8.96 -7.49
C VAL A 89 4.06 -8.50 -6.23
N HIS A 90 4.76 -8.42 -5.09
CA HIS A 90 4.18 -7.92 -3.84
C HIS A 90 3.72 -6.47 -3.96
N PHE A 91 4.49 -5.61 -4.63
CA PHE A 91 4.10 -4.22 -4.89
C PHE A 91 2.77 -4.14 -5.66
N PHE A 92 2.66 -4.83 -6.79
CA PHE A 92 1.46 -4.81 -7.62
C PHE A 92 0.26 -5.50 -6.94
N LEU A 93 0.47 -6.54 -6.13
CA LEU A 93 -0.59 -7.15 -5.33
C LEU A 93 -1.14 -6.15 -4.30
N ALA A 94 -0.26 -5.48 -3.56
CA ALA A 94 -0.64 -4.47 -2.58
C ALA A 94 -1.35 -3.28 -3.25
N LEU A 95 -0.81 -2.78 -4.36
CA LEU A 95 -1.39 -1.66 -5.10
C LEU A 95 -2.77 -2.02 -5.68
N TYR A 96 -2.93 -3.23 -6.21
CA TYR A 96 -4.22 -3.70 -6.71
C TYR A 96 -5.26 -3.73 -5.60
N ILE A 97 -4.91 -4.23 -4.40
CA ILE A 97 -5.83 -4.24 -3.25
C ILE A 97 -6.14 -2.81 -2.80
N ALA A 98 -5.17 -1.89 -2.83
CA ALA A 98 -5.41 -0.48 -2.50
C ALA A 98 -6.39 0.15 -3.50
N SER A 99 -6.19 -0.07 -4.80
CA SER A 99 -7.11 0.39 -5.83
C SER A 99 -8.49 -0.29 -5.74
N ASP A 100 -8.60 -1.53 -5.26
CA ASP A 100 -9.89 -2.18 -4.99
C ASP A 100 -10.67 -1.49 -3.85
N MET A 101 -9.99 -0.80 -2.94
CA MET A 101 -10.63 -0.09 -1.82
C MET A 101 -11.14 1.29 -2.20
N GLU A 102 -10.44 2.00 -3.09
CA GLU A 102 -10.74 3.40 -3.43
C GLU A 102 -11.39 3.59 -4.81
N GLU A 103 -11.17 2.66 -5.77
CA GLU A 103 -11.65 2.79 -7.15
C GLU A 103 -12.68 1.72 -7.51
N ASP A 104 -13.93 2.16 -7.70
CA ASP A 104 -15.03 1.34 -8.20
C ASP A 104 -14.84 0.93 -9.66
N ASN A 105 -14.17 1.75 -10.47
CA ASN A 105 -13.94 1.45 -11.87
C ASN A 105 -12.83 0.38 -12.02
N PRO A 106 -13.12 -0.80 -12.58
CA PRO A 106 -12.12 -1.84 -12.76
C PRO A 106 -11.14 -1.54 -13.92
N THR A 107 -11.45 -0.57 -14.78
CA THR A 107 -10.70 -0.31 -16.02
C THR A 107 -9.27 0.14 -15.77
N PRO A 108 -9.00 1.15 -14.90
CA PRO A 108 -7.63 1.58 -14.62
C PRO A 108 -6.75 0.47 -14.06
N LYS A 109 -7.32 -0.42 -13.23
CA LYS A 109 -6.60 -1.55 -12.61
C LYS A 109 -6.10 -2.60 -13.62
N ARG A 110 -6.62 -2.60 -14.85
CA ARG A 110 -6.15 -3.53 -15.90
C ARG A 110 -4.70 -3.26 -16.32
N SER A 111 -4.22 -2.03 -16.18
CA SER A 111 -2.83 -1.70 -16.48
C SER A 111 -1.87 -2.48 -15.58
N ILE A 112 -2.23 -2.73 -14.31
CA ILE A 112 -1.43 -3.53 -13.37
C ILE A 112 -1.12 -4.91 -13.97
N PHE A 113 -2.12 -5.58 -14.57
CA PHE A 113 -1.91 -6.87 -15.21
C PHE A 113 -0.95 -6.77 -16.40
N GLN A 114 -1.11 -5.77 -17.24
CA GLN A 114 -0.27 -5.60 -18.44
C GLN A 114 1.20 -5.35 -18.10
N PHE A 115 1.47 -4.55 -17.06
CA PHE A 115 2.83 -4.24 -16.63
C PHE A 115 3.48 -5.43 -15.91
N LEU A 116 2.75 -6.14 -15.04
CA LEU A 116 3.32 -7.25 -14.29
C LEU A 116 3.43 -8.54 -15.11
N LEU A 117 2.40 -8.87 -15.90
CA LEU A 117 2.26 -10.17 -16.57
C LEU A 117 2.58 -10.10 -18.07
N GLY A 118 2.80 -8.89 -18.61
CA GLY A 118 3.05 -8.64 -20.03
C GLY A 118 1.76 -8.40 -20.83
N LYS A 119 1.83 -7.55 -21.85
CA LYS A 119 0.68 -7.12 -22.66
C LYS A 119 -0.05 -8.25 -23.38
N GLU A 120 0.68 -9.29 -23.78
CA GLU A 120 0.13 -10.41 -24.55
C GLU A 120 -0.39 -11.54 -23.64
N HIS A 121 0.34 -11.85 -22.57
CA HIS A 121 0.07 -13.03 -21.73
C HIS A 121 -0.85 -12.76 -20.53
N TRP A 122 -1.08 -11.49 -20.16
CA TRP A 122 -1.92 -11.18 -19.00
C TRP A 122 -3.35 -11.77 -19.05
N PRO A 123 -4.04 -11.91 -20.21
CA PRO A 123 -5.38 -12.50 -20.25
C PRO A 123 -5.42 -13.96 -19.81
N ASP A 124 -4.29 -14.67 -19.95
CA ASP A 124 -4.17 -16.08 -19.52
C ASP A 124 -3.72 -16.18 -18.06
N LEU A 125 -2.90 -15.23 -17.58
CA LEU A 125 -2.25 -15.26 -16.28
C LEU A 125 -2.97 -14.48 -15.16
N TYR A 126 -3.98 -13.66 -15.49
CA TYR A 126 -4.63 -12.80 -14.48
C TYR A 126 -5.34 -13.62 -13.39
N LYS A 127 -5.79 -14.85 -13.69
CA LYS A 127 -6.44 -15.73 -12.70
C LYS A 127 -5.47 -16.15 -11.60
N GLU A 128 -4.21 -16.44 -11.96
CA GLU A 128 -3.13 -16.75 -11.03
C GLU A 128 -2.81 -15.54 -10.15
N PHE A 129 -2.76 -14.34 -10.76
CA PHE A 129 -2.62 -13.10 -9.99
C PHE A 129 -3.76 -12.92 -8.98
N LEU A 130 -5.02 -13.15 -9.37
CA LEU A 130 -6.16 -13.02 -8.46
C LEU A 130 -6.10 -14.04 -7.31
N LYS A 131 -5.60 -15.26 -7.54
CA LYS A 131 -5.34 -16.23 -6.46
C LYS A 131 -4.28 -15.69 -5.49
N LEU A 132 -3.17 -15.17 -6.00
CA LEU A 132 -2.13 -14.54 -5.18
C LEU A 132 -2.65 -13.31 -4.41
N LYS A 133 -3.55 -12.53 -5.01
CA LYS A 133 -4.22 -11.38 -4.35
C LYS A 133 -4.98 -11.84 -3.11
N VAL A 134 -5.73 -12.93 -3.22
CA VAL A 134 -6.48 -13.50 -2.09
C VAL A 134 -5.53 -13.99 -1.00
N GLU A 135 -4.44 -14.69 -1.36
CA GLU A 135 -3.42 -15.13 -0.40
C GLU A 135 -2.75 -13.95 0.31
N PHE A 136 -2.40 -12.89 -0.43
CA PHE A 136 -1.80 -11.68 0.12
C PHE A 136 -2.77 -10.95 1.06
N PHE A 137 -4.04 -10.81 0.66
CA PHE A 137 -5.08 -10.21 1.51
C PHE A 137 -5.31 -11.00 2.80
N HIS A 138 -5.28 -12.33 2.72
CA HIS A 138 -5.32 -13.19 3.91
C HIS A 138 -4.09 -12.98 4.80
N ALA A 139 -2.89 -12.87 4.23
CA ALA A 139 -1.66 -12.61 4.97
C ALA A 139 -1.69 -11.25 5.71
N MET A 140 -2.37 -10.24 5.17
CA MET A 140 -2.64 -8.97 5.86
C MET A 140 -3.61 -9.10 7.05
N GLY A 141 -4.24 -10.26 7.21
CA GLY A 141 -5.30 -10.52 8.18
C GLY A 141 -6.63 -9.88 7.79
N HIS A 142 -6.92 -9.81 6.48
CA HIS A 142 -8.13 -9.18 5.92
C HIS A 142 -8.31 -7.70 6.28
N ARG A 143 -7.22 -7.03 6.66
CA ARG A 143 -7.22 -5.59 6.95
C ARG A 143 -6.78 -4.86 5.69
N ALA A 144 -7.72 -4.35 4.90
CA ALA A 144 -7.44 -3.44 3.78
C ALA A 144 -7.68 -1.97 4.14
N TRP A 145 -8.56 -1.66 5.09
CA TRP A 145 -8.82 -0.27 5.49
C TRP A 145 -7.57 0.44 6.02
N VAL A 146 -7.23 1.61 5.48
CA VAL A 146 -6.16 2.50 5.92
C VAL A 146 -6.76 3.89 6.02
N THR A 147 -6.52 4.60 7.12
CA THR A 147 -7.10 5.95 7.26
C THR A 147 -6.21 6.98 6.56
N PRO A 148 -6.77 8.11 6.09
CA PRO A 148 -5.99 9.18 5.47
C PRO A 148 -4.86 9.69 6.37
N GLU A 149 -5.10 9.80 7.68
CA GLU A 149 -4.09 10.29 8.63
C GLU A 149 -2.89 9.34 8.73
N LEU A 150 -3.12 8.02 8.59
CA LEU A 150 -2.03 7.05 8.57
C LEU A 150 -1.23 7.14 7.25
N CYS A 151 -1.91 7.39 6.13
CA CYS A 151 -1.23 7.66 4.86
C CYS A 151 -0.34 8.91 4.94
N GLU A 152 -0.85 9.98 5.55
CA GLU A 152 -0.10 11.22 5.77
C GLU A 152 1.09 11.02 6.71
N GLU A 153 0.95 10.20 7.75
CA GLU A 153 2.07 9.83 8.63
C GLU A 153 3.19 9.09 7.90
N ILE A 154 2.84 8.21 6.95
CA ILE A 154 3.80 7.50 6.11
C ILE A 154 4.54 8.49 5.20
N GLN A 155 3.79 9.40 4.55
CA GLN A 155 4.34 10.44 3.68
C GLN A 155 5.29 11.37 4.46
N ALA A 156 4.94 11.71 5.70
CA ALA A 156 5.72 12.60 6.57
C ALA A 156 7.07 12.01 7.02
N GLN A 157 7.29 10.70 6.90
CA GLN A 157 8.61 10.11 7.22
C GLN A 157 9.70 10.55 6.24
N ASN A 158 9.35 10.81 4.98
CA ASN A 158 10.27 11.34 3.98
C ASN A 158 9.49 12.24 2.99
N PRO A 159 9.09 13.45 3.42
CA PRO A 159 8.14 14.28 2.68
C PRO A 159 8.69 14.80 1.34
N HIS A 160 10.01 14.79 1.16
CA HIS A 160 10.67 15.27 -0.06
C HIS A 160 10.85 14.18 -1.13
N HIS A 161 10.46 12.94 -0.85
CA HIS A 161 10.51 11.88 -1.85
C HIS A 161 9.52 12.19 -2.99
N TRP A 162 9.98 12.12 -4.24
CA TRP A 162 9.22 12.50 -5.45
C TRP A 162 7.84 11.81 -5.55
N VAL A 163 7.76 10.58 -5.03
CA VAL A 163 6.54 9.76 -5.07
C VAL A 163 5.36 10.42 -4.36
N TRP A 164 5.61 11.28 -3.37
CA TRP A 164 4.55 11.98 -2.63
C TRP A 164 4.03 13.23 -3.35
N SER A 165 4.68 13.66 -4.43
CA SER A 165 4.17 14.70 -5.32
C SER A 165 3.10 14.18 -6.29
N ARG A 166 2.81 12.86 -6.27
CA ARG A 166 1.77 12.21 -7.08
C ARG A 166 0.37 12.50 -6.52
N VAL A 167 -0.07 13.75 -6.62
CA VAL A 167 -1.39 14.20 -6.18
C VAL A 167 -2.36 14.14 -7.36
N ARG A 168 -3.37 13.27 -7.27
CA ARG A 168 -4.47 13.27 -8.24
C ARG A 168 -5.25 14.58 -8.12
N GLN A 169 -5.43 15.25 -9.25
CA GLN A 169 -6.35 16.38 -9.32
C GLN A 169 -7.77 15.81 -9.33
N CYS A 170 -8.58 16.15 -8.32
CA CYS A 170 -10.03 16.01 -8.48
C CYS A 170 -10.44 16.90 -9.66
N ALA A 171 -11.27 16.38 -10.56
CA ALA A 171 -11.95 17.26 -11.51
C ALA A 171 -12.68 18.35 -10.70
N PRO A 172 -12.61 19.62 -11.12
CA PRO A 172 -13.33 20.71 -10.46
C PRO A 172 -14.84 20.47 -10.44
#